data_AF-A0A367LWB1-F1
#
_entry.id   AF-A0A367LWB1-F1
#
_cell.length_a   1.000
_cell.length_b   1.000
_cell.length_c   1.000
_cell.angle_alpha   90.00
_cell.angle_beta   90.00
_cell.angle_gamma   90.00
#
_symmetry.space_group_name_H-M   'P 1'
#
loop_
_entity.id
_entity.type
_entity.pdbx_description
1 polymer ?
#
loop_
_entity_poly.entity_id
_entity_poly.type
_entity_poly.pdbx_seq_one_letter_code
_entity_poly.pdbx_strand_id
1 'polypeptide(L)'
;MCIRDSGDVIVGGVAAPPGATLWEQSRWIARDQDLRNFVLNEPRGGVFRHANLLVPAKDPRAQMGWIIMEPADTPPMSGSNSLCVATVLLDSGILPMREPLTRLLLEAPGGL
;
A
#
# COMPACT_ATOMS: atom_id res chain seq x y z
N MET A 1 1.53 -12.67 -9.68
CA MET A 1 1.76 -13.70 -8.63
C MET A 1 2.35 -13.01 -7.41
N CYS A 2 1.53 -12.64 -6.43
CA CYS A 2 2.01 -12.27 -5.09
C CYS A 2 2.53 -13.53 -4.43
N ILE A 3 3.79 -13.55 -4.01
CA ILE A 3 4.42 -14.77 -3.50
C ILE A 3 3.98 -14.95 -2.05
N ARG A 4 3.09 -15.92 -1.83
CA ARG A 4 2.74 -16.56 -0.54
C ARG A 4 1.85 -15.77 0.42
N ASP A 5 1.79 -14.46 0.33
CA ASP A 5 0.97 -13.62 1.21
C ASP A 5 -0.10 -12.85 0.42
N SER A 6 -1.32 -12.77 0.95
CA SER A 6 -2.45 -12.12 0.26
C SER A 6 -2.35 -10.61 0.43
N GLY A 7 -1.46 -9.97 -0.32
CA GLY A 7 -1.27 -8.52 -0.35
C GLY A 7 -2.21 -7.84 -1.34
N ASP A 8 -3.47 -7.66 -0.95
CA ASP A 8 -4.46 -6.96 -1.78
C ASP A 8 -4.05 -5.48 -1.93
N VAL A 9 -4.30 -4.89 -3.11
CA VAL A 9 -3.93 -3.49 -3.40
C VAL A 9 -5.19 -2.70 -3.77
N ILE A 10 -5.50 -1.69 -2.96
CA ILE A 10 -6.61 -0.77 -3.16
C ILE A 10 -6.14 0.32 -4.14
N VAL A 11 -6.64 0.25 -5.38
CA VAL A 11 -6.25 1.16 -6.48
C VAL A 11 -7.17 2.37 -6.65
N GLY A 12 -8.29 2.42 -5.93
CA GLY A 12 -9.25 3.51 -6.01
C GLY A 12 -10.44 3.30 -5.07
N GLY A 13 -11.31 4.32 -4.98
CA GLY A 13 -12.50 4.30 -4.12
C GLY A 13 -12.25 4.66 -2.64
N VAL A 14 -10.99 4.92 -2.26
CA VAL A 14 -10.59 5.37 -0.92
C VAL A 14 -9.77 6.65 -1.04
N ALA A 15 -10.16 7.68 -0.31
CA ALA A 15 -9.42 8.94 -0.28
C ALA A 15 -8.11 8.80 0.50
N ALA A 16 -7.09 9.57 0.12
CA ALA A 16 -5.84 9.59 0.87
C ALA A 16 -6.08 10.09 2.31
N PRO A 17 -5.51 9.43 3.34
CA PRO A 17 -5.64 9.88 4.73
C PRO A 17 -5.08 11.29 4.95
N PRO A 18 -5.54 12.03 5.97
CA PRO A 18 -4.92 13.29 6.34
C PRO A 18 -3.49 13.06 6.86
N GLY A 19 -2.58 13.98 6.51
CA GLY A 19 -1.18 13.95 6.91
C GLY A 19 -0.28 14.69 5.94
N ALA A 20 0.74 15.38 6.48
CA ALA A 20 1.78 16.03 5.70
C ALA A 20 2.83 15.03 5.21
N THR A 21 3.05 13.95 5.97
CA THR A 21 3.97 12.86 5.61
C THR A 21 3.23 11.52 5.42
N LEU A 22 3.82 10.59 4.68
CA LEU A 22 3.26 9.25 4.52
C LEU A 22 3.24 8.49 5.85
N TRP A 23 4.22 8.77 6.73
CA TRP A 23 4.23 8.27 8.11
C TRP A 23 3.01 8.73 8.90
N GLU A 24 2.68 10.03 8.87
CA GLU A 24 1.49 10.58 9.53
C GLU A 24 0.21 9.96 9.01
N GLN A 25 0.09 9.80 7.68
CA GLN A 25 -1.06 9.12 7.07
C GLN A 25 -1.19 7.67 7.55
N SER A 26 -0.07 6.94 7.67
CA SER A 26 -0.08 5.58 8.23
C SER A 26 -0.51 5.56 9.70
N ARG A 27 -0.05 6.53 10.51
CA ARG A 27 -0.45 6.65 11.92
C ARG A 27 -1.92 7.01 12.06
N TRP A 28 -2.46 7.78 11.13
CA TRP A 28 -3.89 8.06 11.09
C TRP A 28 -4.69 6.78 10.84
N ILE A 29 -4.35 6.00 9.80
CA ILE A 29 -5.00 4.69 9.53
C ILE A 29 -4.90 3.75 10.75
N ALA A 30 -3.73 3.69 11.37
CA ALA A 30 -3.50 2.85 12.55
C ALA A 30 -4.32 3.29 13.78
N ARG A 31 -4.74 4.55 13.87
CA ARG A 31 -5.58 5.05 14.98
C ARG A 31 -7.07 4.97 14.67
N ASP A 32 -7.45 5.35 13.46
CA ASP A 32 -8.83 5.44 13.00
C ASP A 32 -9.46 4.06 12.84
N GLN A 33 -8.69 3.06 12.38
CA GLN A 33 -9.08 1.65 12.29
C GLN A 33 -10.26 1.33 11.35
N ASP A 34 -11.02 2.31 10.85
CA ASP A 34 -12.22 2.04 10.05
C ASP A 34 -11.90 1.31 8.75
N LEU A 35 -10.97 1.84 7.96
CA LEU A 35 -10.57 1.22 6.70
C LEU A 35 -9.97 -0.18 6.95
N ARG A 36 -9.10 -0.28 7.95
CA ARG A 36 -8.40 -1.54 8.29
C ARG A 36 -9.39 -2.63 8.68
N ASN A 37 -10.34 -2.30 9.55
CA ASN A 37 -11.39 -3.22 9.97
C ASN A 37 -12.30 -3.61 8.80
N PHE A 38 -12.63 -2.66 7.92
CA PHE A 38 -13.51 -2.92 6.78
C PHE A 38 -12.90 -3.92 5.78
N VAL A 39 -11.59 -3.82 5.51
CA VAL A 39 -10.91 -4.65 4.50
C VAL A 39 -10.30 -5.94 5.07
N LEU A 40 -9.89 -5.96 6.34
CA LEU A 40 -9.21 -7.11 6.93
C LEU A 40 -10.12 -8.03 7.75
N ASN A 41 -11.25 -7.54 8.28
CA ASN A 41 -12.15 -8.40 9.06
C ASN A 41 -13.13 -9.18 8.17
N GLU A 42 -13.59 -10.32 8.70
CA GLU A 42 -14.68 -11.07 8.10
C GLU A 42 -15.96 -10.21 7.98
N PRO A 43 -16.80 -10.42 6.95
CA PRO A 43 -16.76 -11.50 5.95
C PRO A 43 -15.94 -11.16 4.68
N ARG A 44 -15.31 -9.98 4.63
CA ARG A 44 -14.62 -9.48 3.43
C ARG A 44 -13.15 -9.89 3.41
N GLY A 45 -12.53 -9.85 4.58
CA GLY A 45 -11.12 -10.12 4.78
C GLY A 45 -10.83 -11.50 5.40
N GLY A 46 -9.86 -11.53 6.30
CA GLY A 46 -9.39 -12.68 7.05
C GLY A 46 -8.05 -12.39 7.71
N VAL A 47 -7.72 -13.10 8.80
CA VAL A 47 -6.47 -12.89 9.59
C VAL A 47 -5.19 -13.14 8.77
N PHE A 48 -5.29 -13.77 7.60
CA PHE A 48 -4.18 -14.04 6.68
C PHE A 48 -4.07 -13.03 5.53
N ARG A 49 -4.84 -11.94 5.56
CA ARG A 49 -4.83 -10.91 4.51
C ARG A 49 -4.07 -9.67 4.96
N HIS A 50 -3.41 -9.06 3.98
CA HIS A 50 -2.78 -7.77 4.06
C HIS A 50 -3.43 -6.88 3.01
N ALA A 51 -3.60 -5.60 3.31
CA ALA A 51 -4.15 -4.65 2.37
C ALA A 51 -3.20 -3.46 2.22
N ASN A 52 -3.05 -2.99 0.98
CA ASN A 52 -2.16 -1.90 0.63
C ASN A 52 -2.98 -0.78 0.00
N LEU A 53 -3.00 0.39 0.63
CA LEU A 53 -3.68 1.56 0.07
C LEU A 53 -2.70 2.37 -0.78
N LEU A 54 -2.97 2.53 -2.07
CA LEU A 54 -2.24 3.48 -2.91
C LEU A 54 -2.66 4.90 -2.57
N VAL A 55 -1.68 5.80 -2.44
CA VAL A 55 -1.90 7.22 -2.16
C VAL A 55 -0.88 8.09 -2.91
N PRO A 56 -1.19 9.37 -3.17
CA PRO A 56 -0.18 10.29 -3.70
C PRO A 56 1.07 10.32 -2.81
N ALA A 57 2.24 10.22 -3.43
CA ALA A 57 3.51 10.34 -2.73
C ALA A 57 3.67 11.73 -2.07
N LYS A 58 4.40 11.76 -0.96
CA LYS A 58 4.82 12.99 -0.26
C LYS A 58 6.27 13.33 -0.57
N ASP A 59 7.13 12.32 -0.75
CA ASP A 59 8.49 12.54 -1.26
C ASP A 59 8.43 12.86 -2.76
N PRO A 60 8.97 14.02 -3.21
CA PRO A 60 8.91 14.43 -4.61
C PRO A 60 9.71 13.51 -5.56
N ARG A 61 10.57 12.62 -5.04
CA ARG A 61 11.31 11.64 -5.83
C ARG A 61 10.48 10.37 -6.09
N ALA A 62 9.43 10.12 -5.30
CA ALA A 62 8.60 8.95 -5.43
C ALA A 62 7.48 9.15 -6.47
N GLN A 63 7.17 8.08 -7.18
CA GLN A 63 6.13 8.03 -8.20
C GLN A 63 4.76 7.68 -7.61
N MET A 64 4.74 6.96 -6.49
CA MET A 64 3.54 6.55 -5.77
C MET A 64 3.88 6.26 -4.31
N GLY A 65 2.97 6.63 -3.40
CA GLY A 65 3.01 6.22 -2.00
C GLY A 65 2.10 5.04 -1.74
N TRP A 66 2.39 4.24 -0.72
CA TRP A 66 1.52 3.15 -0.30
C TRP A 66 1.55 2.97 1.21
N ILE A 67 0.44 2.50 1.79
CA ILE A 67 0.32 2.25 3.23
C ILE A 67 -0.10 0.80 3.46
N ILE A 68 0.67 0.09 4.29
CA ILE A 68 0.45 -1.33 4.61
C ILE A 68 -0.51 -1.45 5.78
N MET A 69 -1.54 -2.26 5.62
CA MET A 69 -2.45 -2.67 6.68
C MET A 69 -2.31 -4.17 6.89
N GLU A 70 -1.69 -4.55 8.00
CA GLU A 70 -1.59 -5.94 8.46
C GLU A 70 -2.66 -6.22 9.53
N PRO A 71 -2.96 -7.51 9.81
CA PRO A 71 -3.97 -7.89 10.79
C PRO A 71 -3.75 -7.30 12.19
N ALA A 72 -2.50 -7.04 12.58
CA ALA A 72 -2.15 -6.53 13.90
C ALA A 72 -1.43 -5.17 13.89
N ASP A 73 -0.95 -4.68 12.75
CA ASP A 73 -0.17 -3.44 12.69
C ASP A 73 -0.31 -2.71 11.34
N THR A 74 0.20 -1.48 11.29
CA THR A 74 0.44 -0.71 10.08
C THR A 74 1.95 -0.43 10.04
N PRO A 75 2.79 -1.34 9.54
CA PRO A 75 4.24 -1.22 9.69
C PRO A 75 4.85 -0.13 8.80
N PRO A 76 6.11 0.29 9.08
CA PRO A 76 6.84 1.21 8.20
C PRO A 76 7.14 0.64 6.81
N MET A 77 7.32 -0.68 6.67
CA MET A 77 7.66 -1.33 5.39
C MET A 77 7.33 -2.82 5.44
N SER A 78 6.97 -3.41 4.29
CA SER A 78 6.80 -4.85 4.11
C SER A 78 7.28 -5.29 2.71
N GLY A 79 8.31 -6.14 2.64
CA GLY A 79 8.97 -6.49 1.38
C GLY A 79 8.11 -7.35 0.43
N SER A 80 7.26 -8.23 0.97
CA SER A 80 6.30 -9.00 0.16
C SER A 80 5.22 -8.11 -0.42
N ASN A 81 4.68 -7.19 0.37
CA ASN A 81 3.65 -6.27 -0.07
C ASN A 81 4.18 -5.22 -1.06
N SER A 82 5.44 -4.77 -0.93
CA SER A 82 6.03 -3.84 -1.91
C SER A 82 6.12 -4.46 -3.31
N LEU A 83 6.41 -5.77 -3.40
CA LEU A 83 6.35 -6.51 -4.67
C LEU A 83 4.93 -6.61 -5.24
N CYS A 84 3.93 -6.85 -4.38
CA CYS A 84 2.52 -6.85 -4.79
C CYS A 84 2.09 -5.49 -5.33
N VAL A 85 2.42 -4.40 -4.62
CA VAL A 85 2.17 -3.03 -5.05
C VAL A 85 2.85 -2.72 -6.37
N ALA A 86 4.14 -3.03 -6.51
CA ALA A 86 4.87 -2.81 -7.76
C ALA A 86 4.24 -3.57 -8.94
N THR A 87 3.84 -4.83 -8.71
CA THR A 87 3.17 -5.65 -9.74
C THR A 87 1.85 -5.01 -10.16
N VAL A 88 1.00 -4.65 -9.20
CA VAL A 88 -0.31 -4.04 -9.50
C VAL A 88 -0.13 -2.70 -10.20
N LEU A 89 0.81 -1.85 -9.78
CA LEU A 89 1.07 -0.57 -10.42
C LEU A 89 1.43 -0.70 -11.90
N LEU A 90 2.22 -1.71 -12.26
CA LEU A 90 2.64 -1.94 -13.64
C LEU A 90 1.59 -2.69 -14.46
N ASP A 91 1.03 -3.79 -13.94
CA ASP A 91 0.07 -4.64 -14.66
C ASP A 91 -1.26 -3.92 -14.93
N SER A 92 -1.66 -3.01 -14.03
CA SER A 92 -2.86 -2.17 -14.22
C SER A 92 -2.61 -0.92 -15.06
N GLY A 93 -1.36 -0.63 -15.42
CA GLY A 93 -0.99 0.56 -16.19
C GLY A 93 -1.07 1.88 -15.41
N ILE A 94 -1.20 1.85 -14.07
CA ILE A 94 -1.13 3.06 -13.24
C ILE A 94 0.23 3.74 -13.40
N LEU A 95 1.31 2.94 -13.45
CA LEU A 95 2.64 3.39 -13.86
C LEU A 95 3.05 2.68 -15.15
N PRO A 96 3.75 3.36 -16.08
CA PRO A 96 4.12 2.79 -17.36
C PRO A 96 5.17 1.68 -17.19
N MET A 97 4.90 0.51 -17.76
CA MET A 97 5.85 -0.60 -17.83
C MET A 97 6.84 -0.39 -18.99
N ARG A 98 8.12 -0.68 -18.74
CA ARG A 98 9.22 -0.66 -19.70
C ARG A 98 9.97 -1.98 -19.68
N GLU A 99 10.27 -2.51 -20.86
CA GLU A 99 11.04 -3.73 -21.04
C GLU A 99 12.50 -3.45 -21.44
N PRO A 100 13.47 -4.30 -21.04
CA PRO A 100 13.32 -5.50 -20.21
C PRO A 100 13.29 -5.19 -18.70
N LEU A 101 13.49 -3.93 -18.32
CA LEU A 101 13.60 -3.51 -16.92
C LEU A 101 12.84 -2.20 -16.70
N THR A 102 11.91 -2.23 -15.75
CA THR A 102 11.29 -1.02 -15.18
C THR A 102 11.91 -0.71 -13.83
N ARG A 103 12.27 0.55 -13.60
CA ARG A 103 12.75 1.04 -12.29
C ARG A 103 11.66 1.91 -11.67
N LEU A 104 11.31 1.61 -10.43
CA LEU A 104 10.29 2.32 -9.67
C LEU A 104 10.90 2.95 -8.41
N LEU A 105 10.45 4.16 -8.09
CA LEU A 105 10.67 4.81 -6.80
C LEU A 105 9.32 4.91 -6.10
N LEU A 106 9.12 4.10 -5.05
CA LEU A 106 7.87 4.01 -4.31
C LEU A 106 8.12 4.41 -2.86
N GLU A 107 7.26 5.24 -2.30
CA GLU A 107 7.37 5.68 -0.90
C GLU A 107 6.53 4.76 0.00
N ALA A 108 7.17 4.13 0.98
CA ALA A 108 6.49 3.44 2.09
C ALA A 108 6.46 4.37 3.32
N PRO A 109 5.65 4.09 4.38
CA PRO A 109 5.60 4.96 5.55
C PRO A 109 6.96 5.11 6.26
N GLY A 110 7.84 4.11 6.15
CA GLY A 110 9.22 4.13 6.65
C GLY A 110 10.21 4.92 5.79
N GLY A 111 9.79 5.42 4.62
CA GLY A 111 10.62 6.19 3.69
C GLY A 111 10.68 5.60 2.28
N LEU A 112 11.57 6.19 1.49
CA LEU A 112 11.91 5.79 0.12
C LEU A 112 12.85 4.58 0.08
#